data_AF-A0A9E3SK88-F1
#
_entry.id   AF-A0A9E3SK88-F1
#
_cell.length_a   1.000
_cell.length_b   1.000
_cell.length_c   1.000
_cell.angle_alpha   90.00
_cell.angle_beta   90.00
_cell.angle_gamma   90.00
#
_symmetry.space_group_name_H-M   'P 1'
#
loop_
_entity.id
_entity.type
_entity.pdbx_description
1 polymer ?
#
loop_
_entity_poly.entity_id
_entity_poly.type
_entity_poly.pdbx_seq_one_letter_code
_entity_poly.pdbx_strand_id
1 'polypeptide(L)'
;MHHLEVIPLWASIPFAIILLFIAIGPLFFHHWWENNRNKLIVSLVLGIPVSIWLIYNELTHNLIHQMLFDYVPFIVLLGSLFVITGGIQLKGDILATPAVNTLFLGVGAVLASFMGTTGAAMLLIRPVIRTNAERKYK
;
A
#
# COMPACT_ATOMS: atom_id res chain seq x y z
N MET A 1 -5.42 38.11 -8.37
CA MET A 1 -6.60 37.39 -7.86
C MET A 1 -6.27 35.91 -7.98
N HIS A 2 -5.89 35.25 -6.90
CA HIS A 2 -5.65 33.80 -6.91
C HIS A 2 -7.01 33.13 -7.11
N HIS A 3 -7.33 32.78 -8.35
CA HIS A 3 -8.37 31.80 -8.59
C HIS A 3 -7.89 30.54 -7.88
N LEU A 4 -8.52 30.23 -6.75
CA LEU A 4 -8.44 28.90 -6.18
C LEU A 4 -9.06 28.01 -7.25
N GLU A 5 -8.23 27.49 -8.16
CA GLU A 5 -8.64 26.44 -9.07
C GLU A 5 -8.93 25.22 -8.21
N VAL A 6 -10.17 25.15 -7.75
CA VAL A 6 -10.69 24.01 -7.03
C VAL A 6 -10.65 22.87 -8.03
N ILE A 7 -9.70 21.94 -7.84
CA ILE A 7 -9.64 20.72 -8.64
C ILE A 7 -11.02 20.06 -8.54
N PRO A 8 -11.71 19.88 -9.66
CA PRO A 8 -13.07 19.39 -9.60
C PRO A 8 -13.07 17.94 -9.09
N LEU A 9 -14.01 17.60 -8.21
CA LEU A 9 -14.07 16.28 -7.57
C LEU A 9 -14.11 15.12 -8.56
N TRP A 10 -14.63 15.34 -9.77
CA TRP A 10 -14.65 14.32 -10.82
C TRP A 10 -13.23 13.92 -11.28
N ALA A 11 -12.22 14.78 -11.13
CA ALA A 11 -10.83 14.45 -11.44
C ALA A 11 -10.27 13.34 -10.53
N SER A 12 -10.90 13.09 -9.37
CA SER A 12 -10.55 11.99 -8.47
C SER A 12 -11.21 10.66 -8.84
N ILE A 13 -12.10 10.61 -9.84
CA ILE A 13 -12.78 9.38 -10.26
C ILE A 13 -11.78 8.29 -10.67
N PRO A 14 -10.76 8.54 -11.51
CA PRO A 14 -9.78 7.51 -11.88
C PRO A 14 -9.01 6.96 -10.67
N PHE A 15 -8.77 7.79 -9.65
CA PHE A 15 -8.18 7.37 -8.39
C PHE A 15 -9.10 6.44 -7.58
N ALA A 16 -10.39 6.76 -7.48
CA ALA A 16 -11.35 5.87 -6.83
C ALA A 16 -11.50 4.54 -7.58
N ILE A 17 -11.50 4.57 -8.91
CA ILE A 17 -11.57 3.37 -9.75
C ILE A 17 -10.34 2.48 -9.54
N ILE A 18 -9.12 3.03 -9.53
CA ILE A 18 -7.92 2.20 -9.33
C ILE A 18 -7.90 1.57 -7.93
N LEU A 19 -8.33 2.27 -6.88
CA LEU A 19 -8.45 1.69 -5.54
C LEU A 19 -9.46 0.55 -5.50
N LEU A 20 -10.63 0.75 -6.11
CA LEU A 20 -11.66 -0.29 -6.21
C LEU A 20 -11.13 -1.50 -6.98
N PHE A 21 -10.39 -1.27 -8.07
CA PHE A 21 -9.85 -2.33 -8.91
C PHE A 21 -8.72 -3.11 -8.21
N ILE A 22 -7.91 -2.46 -7.37
CA ILE A 22 -6.91 -3.16 -6.53
C ILE A 22 -7.61 -4.03 -5.47
N ALA A 23 -8.71 -3.57 -4.89
CA ALA A 23 -9.46 -4.32 -3.88
C ALA A 23 -10.23 -5.51 -4.48
N ILE A 24 -10.86 -5.31 -5.64
CA ILE A 24 -11.81 -6.26 -6.24
C ILE A 24 -11.17 -7.14 -7.33
N GLY A 25 -10.20 -6.61 -8.07
CA GLY A 25 -9.52 -7.29 -9.18
C GLY A 25 -8.98 -8.68 -8.83
N PRO A 26 -8.23 -8.86 -7.72
CA PRO A 26 -7.75 -10.18 -7.31
C PRO A 26 -8.87 -11.18 -7.01
N LEU A 27 -10.04 -10.71 -6.54
CA LEU A 27 -11.15 -11.55 -6.10
C LEU A 27 -11.94 -12.13 -7.29
N PHE A 28 -12.16 -11.33 -8.33
CA PHE A 28 -12.97 -11.73 -9.50
C PHE A 28 -12.13 -12.31 -10.64
N PHE A 29 -10.89 -11.84 -10.83
CA PHE A 29 -10.06 -12.17 -12.00
C PHE A 29 -8.63 -12.55 -11.59
N HIS A 30 -8.48 -13.47 -10.63
CA HIS A 30 -7.19 -13.86 -10.05
C HIS A 30 -6.07 -14.09 -11.07
N HIS A 31 -6.22 -15.05 -12.00
CA HIS A 31 -5.18 -15.40 -12.98
C HIS A 31 -4.77 -14.24 -13.89
N TRP A 32 -5.69 -13.33 -14.20
CA TRP A 32 -5.39 -12.16 -15.01
C TRP A 32 -4.71 -11.07 -14.17
N TRP A 33 -5.17 -10.85 -12.94
CA TRP A 33 -4.64 -9.81 -12.05
C TRP A 33 -3.24 -10.12 -11.53
N GLU A 34 -2.85 -11.39 -11.41
CA GLU A 34 -1.50 -11.77 -10.97
C GLU A 34 -0.39 -11.18 -11.85
N ASN A 35 -0.64 -11.11 -13.16
CA ASN A 35 0.35 -10.64 -14.12
C ASN A 35 0.63 -9.13 -13.95
N ASN A 36 1.89 -8.79 -13.66
CA ASN A 36 2.33 -7.41 -13.50
C ASN A 36 2.09 -6.54 -14.74
N ARG A 37 2.06 -7.13 -15.94
CA ARG A 37 1.71 -6.42 -17.17
C ARG A 37 0.29 -5.87 -17.11
N ASN A 38 -0.65 -6.65 -16.58
CA ASN A 38 -2.06 -6.24 -16.51
C ASN A 38 -2.27 -5.15 -15.45
N LYS A 39 -1.57 -5.25 -14.31
CA LYS A 39 -1.53 -4.18 -13.30
C LYS A 39 -0.97 -2.87 -13.88
N LEU A 40 0.08 -2.96 -14.68
CA LEU A 40 0.66 -1.80 -15.38
C LEU A 40 -0.32 -1.20 -16.38
N ILE A 41 -0.97 -2.03 -17.21
CA ILE A 41 -1.97 -1.56 -18.18
C ILE A 41 -3.09 -0.79 -17.48
N VAL A 42 -3.66 -1.34 -16.40
CA VAL A 42 -4.73 -0.67 -15.64
C VAL A 42 -4.26 0.67 -15.09
N SER A 43 -3.05 0.71 -14.52
CA SER A 43 -2.47 1.93 -13.96
C SER A 43 -2.24 2.99 -15.04
N LEU A 44 -1.77 2.59 -16.23
CA LEU A 44 -1.54 3.52 -17.35
C LEU A 44 -2.85 3.99 -17.99
N VAL A 45 -3.83 3.11 -18.17
CA VAL A 45 -5.14 3.46 -18.75
C VAL A 45 -5.87 4.49 -17.89
N LEU A 46 -5.76 4.38 -16.56
CA LEU A 46 -6.38 5.35 -15.64
C LEU A 46 -5.49 6.58 -15.41
N GLY A 47 -4.15 6.42 -15.43
CA GLY A 47 -3.19 7.48 -15.13
C GLY A 47 -2.91 8.43 -16.30
N ILE A 48 -2.72 7.92 -17.52
CA ILE A 48 -2.35 8.74 -18.69
C ILE A 48 -3.40 9.82 -18.99
N PRO A 49 -4.72 9.53 -19.04
CA PRO A 49 -5.72 10.58 -19.28
C PRO A 49 -5.70 11.69 -18.23
N VAL A 50 -5.48 11.33 -16.96
CA VAL A 50 -5.35 12.31 -15.87
C VAL A 50 -4.11 13.17 -16.07
N SER A 51 -2.97 12.56 -16.39
CA SER A 51 -1.74 13.30 -16.65
C SER A 51 -1.89 14.27 -17.83
N ILE A 52 -2.53 13.83 -18.93
CA ILE A 52 -2.81 14.70 -20.08
C ILE A 52 -3.71 15.87 -19.67
N TRP A 53 -4.77 15.59 -18.92
CA TRP A 53 -5.68 16.62 -18.43
C TRP A 53 -4.97 17.62 -17.52
N LEU A 54 -4.11 17.17 -16.60
CA LEU A 54 -3.33 18.05 -15.73
C LEU A 54 -2.38 18.96 -16.54
N ILE A 55 -1.71 18.41 -17.56
CA ILE A 55 -0.82 19.18 -18.44
C ILE A 55 -1.61 20.23 -19.23
N TYR A 56 -2.80 19.87 -19.71
CA TYR A 56 -3.66 20.79 -20.46
C TYR A 56 -4.15 21.97 -19.61
N ASN A 57 -4.33 21.78 -18.30
CA ASN A 57 -4.72 22.84 -17.35
C ASN A 57 -3.51 23.57 -16.75
N GLU A 58 -2.33 23.50 -17.39
CA GLU A 58 -1.09 24.15 -16.93
C GLU A 58 -0.60 23.74 -15.52
N LEU A 59 -1.05 22.60 -14.99
CA LEU A 59 -0.65 22.07 -13.69
C LEU A 59 0.65 21.23 -13.75
N THR A 60 1.41 21.33 -14.84
CA THR A 60 2.62 20.54 -15.08
C THR A 60 3.69 20.75 -14.00
N HIS A 61 3.84 21.98 -13.49
CA HIS A 61 4.78 22.27 -12.40
C HIS A 61 4.41 21.52 -11.12
N ASN A 62 3.13 21.56 -10.74
CA ASN A 62 2.61 20.85 -9.57
C ASN A 62 2.75 19.34 -9.73
N LEU A 63 2.47 18.81 -10.94
CA LEU A 63 2.63 17.39 -11.24
C LEU A 63 4.09 16.94 -11.06
N ILE A 64 5.04 17.66 -11.64
CA ILE A 64 6.47 17.33 -11.51
C ILE A 64 6.93 17.46 -10.05
N HIS A 65 6.51 18.52 -9.36
CA HIS A 65 6.83 18.71 -7.95
C HIS A 65 6.33 17.53 -7.11
N GLN A 66 5.06 17.13 -7.28
CA GLN A 66 4.48 15.98 -6.59
C GLN A 66 5.23 14.67 -6.89
N MET A 67 5.60 14.44 -8.16
CA MET A 67 6.32 13.22 -8.54
C MET A 67 7.72 13.16 -7.92
N LEU A 68 8.46 14.28 -7.91
CA LEU A 68 9.84 14.31 -7.44
C LEU A 68 9.97 14.43 -5.94
N PHE A 69 9.13 15.24 -5.29
CA PHE A 69 9.27 15.56 -3.87
C PHE A 69 8.39 14.71 -2.95
N ASP A 70 7.30 14.14 -3.46
CA ASP A 70 6.44 13.27 -2.64
C ASP A 70 6.51 11.82 -3.10
N TYR A 71 6.32 11.55 -4.39
CA TYR A 71 6.23 10.17 -4.88
C TYR A 71 7.57 9.43 -4.84
N VAL A 72 8.66 10.04 -5.31
CA VAL A 72 9.99 9.40 -5.25
C VAL A 72 10.41 9.13 -3.80
N PRO A 73 10.36 10.09 -2.86
CA PRO A 73 10.66 9.83 -1.45
C PRO A 73 9.73 8.78 -0.83
N PHE A 74 8.44 8.76 -1.19
CA PHE A 74 7.52 7.72 -0.74
C PHE A 74 7.96 6.31 -1.20
N ILE A 75 8.37 6.16 -2.46
CA ILE A 75 8.90 4.87 -2.97
C ILE A 75 10.19 4.47 -2.24
N VAL A 76 11.09 5.42 -2.00
CA VAL A 76 12.34 5.17 -1.24
C VAL A 76 12.04 4.78 0.20
N LEU A 77 11.06 5.43 0.85
CA LEU A 77 10.59 5.12 2.19
C LEU A 77 10.02 3.69 2.26
N LEU A 78 9.10 3.35 1.34
CA LEU A 78 8.54 1.99 1.26
C LEU A 78 9.62 0.94 0.99
N GLY A 79 10.56 1.22 0.10
CA GLY A 79 11.69 0.34 -0.20
C GLY A 79 12.57 0.12 1.03
N SER A 80 12.92 1.20 1.73
CA SER A 80 13.73 1.15 2.96
C SER A 80 13.02 0.35 4.05
N LEU A 81 11.71 0.60 4.24
CA LEU A 81 10.89 -0.13 5.21
C LEU A 81 10.83 -1.62 4.88
N PHE A 82 10.64 -1.98 3.61
CA PHE A 82 10.65 -3.37 3.16
C PHE A 82 11.99 -4.06 3.46
N VAL A 83 13.12 -3.42 3.13
CA VAL A 83 14.45 -3.98 3.36
C VAL A 83 14.75 -4.14 4.85
N ILE A 84 14.47 -3.11 5.65
CA ILE A 84 14.75 -3.12 7.09
C ILE A 84 13.85 -4.14 7.80
N THR A 85 12.52 -4.04 7.62
CA THR A 85 11.58 -4.95 8.30
C THR A 85 11.67 -6.38 7.81
N GLY A 86 11.88 -6.60 6.51
CA GLY A 86 12.08 -7.93 5.94
C GLY A 86 13.39 -8.61 6.36
N GLY A 87 14.42 -7.82 6.69
CA GLY A 87 15.69 -8.31 7.23
C GLY A 87 15.65 -8.67 8.72
N ILE A 88 14.67 -8.16 9.48
CA ILE A 88 14.54 -8.46 10.90
C ILE A 88 13.87 -9.83 11.07
N GLN A 89 14.61 -10.79 11.63
CA GLN A 89 14.08 -12.10 11.97
C GLN A 89 13.80 -12.22 13.47
N LEU A 90 12.53 -12.13 13.85
CA LEU A 90 12.07 -12.44 15.21
C LEU A 90 12.01 -13.96 15.39
N LYS A 91 12.78 -14.47 16.36
CA LYS A 91 12.79 -15.89 16.78
C LYS A 91 12.25 -15.99 18.20
N GLY A 92 11.50 -17.04 18.47
CA GLY A 92 10.94 -17.35 19.78
C GLY A 92 9.92 -18.48 19.66
N ASP A 93 9.87 -19.33 20.67
CA ASP A 93 8.82 -20.33 20.82
C ASP A 93 7.85 -19.83 21.90
N ILE A 94 6.69 -19.37 21.46
CA ILE A 94 5.67 -18.73 22.32
C ILE A 94 4.40 -19.56 22.18
N LEU A 95 3.77 -19.88 23.31
CA LEU A 95 2.53 -20.66 23.33
C LEU A 95 1.39 -19.92 22.60
N ALA A 96 0.71 -20.64 21.69
CA ALA A 96 -0.35 -20.11 20.83
C ALA A 96 -1.69 -19.84 21.56
N THR A 97 -1.75 -18.84 22.44
CA THR A 97 -2.98 -18.47 23.18
C THR A 97 -3.71 -17.27 22.56
N PRO A 98 -5.04 -17.13 22.74
CA PRO A 98 -5.78 -15.95 22.29
C PRO A 98 -5.23 -14.63 22.85
N ALA A 99 -4.78 -14.62 24.11
CA ALA A 99 -4.17 -13.46 24.74
C ALA A 99 -2.86 -13.04 24.03
N VAL A 100 -2.00 -14.00 23.70
CA VAL A 100 -0.74 -13.76 22.97
C VAL A 100 -1.01 -13.22 21.56
N ASN A 101 -1.96 -13.79 20.83
CA ASN A 101 -2.32 -13.27 19.50
C ASN A 101 -2.89 -11.86 19.58
N THR A 102 -3.73 -11.58 20.58
CA THR A 102 -4.26 -10.23 20.81
C THR A 102 -3.15 -9.25 21.15
N LEU A 103 -2.15 -9.66 21.93
CA LEU A 103 -0.96 -8.86 22.21
C LEU A 103 -0.16 -8.58 20.93
N PHE A 104 0.06 -9.58 20.07
CA PHE A 104 0.72 -9.38 18.77
C PHE A 104 -0.03 -8.37 17.89
N LEU A 105 -1.37 -8.46 17.84
CA LEU A 105 -2.19 -7.49 17.10
C LEU A 105 -2.12 -6.09 17.72
N GLY A 106 -2.15 -5.99 19.05
CA GLY A 106 -2.03 -4.72 19.77
C GLY A 106 -0.67 -4.05 19.53
N VAL A 107 0.42 -4.82 19.64
CA VAL A 107 1.77 -4.34 19.31
C VAL A 107 1.83 -3.94 17.84
N GLY A 108 1.27 -4.74 16.94
CA GLY A 108 1.19 -4.41 15.51
C GLY A 108 0.46 -3.10 15.23
N ALA A 109 -0.64 -2.82 15.93
CA ALA A 109 -1.38 -1.57 15.79
C ALA A 109 -0.56 -0.35 16.27
N VAL A 110 0.15 -0.49 17.39
CA VAL A 110 1.06 0.55 17.87
C VAL A 110 2.19 0.77 16.86
N LEU A 111 2.86 -0.29 16.40
CA LEU A 111 3.93 -0.20 15.41
C LEU A 111 3.46 0.40 14.08
N ALA A 112 2.25 0.06 13.63
CA ALA A 112 1.68 0.60 12.41
C ALA A 112 1.51 2.13 12.45
N SER A 113 1.34 2.71 13.64
CA SER A 113 1.26 4.16 13.82
C SER A 113 2.62 4.86 13.66
N PHE A 114 3.73 4.14 13.86
CA PHE A 114 5.09 4.70 13.72
C PHE A 114 5.72 4.42 12.36
N MET A 115 5.61 3.18 11.86
CA MET A 115 6.29 2.73 10.64
C MET A 115 5.34 2.42 9.48
N GLY A 116 4.03 2.61 9.66
CA GLY A 116 3.00 2.26 8.68
C GLY A 116 2.53 0.80 8.76
N THR A 117 1.32 0.54 8.27
CA THR A 117 0.68 -0.80 8.30
C THR A 117 1.48 -1.84 7.52
N THR A 118 2.08 -1.46 6.39
CA THR A 118 2.89 -2.34 5.55
C THR A 118 4.15 -2.84 6.29
N GLY A 119 4.88 -1.94 6.95
CA GLY A 119 6.10 -2.31 7.70
C GLY A 119 5.81 -3.15 8.94
N ALA A 120 4.79 -2.76 9.71
CA ALA A 120 4.38 -3.51 10.89
C ALA A 120 3.93 -4.94 10.51
N ALA A 121 3.16 -5.08 9.42
CA ALA A 121 2.76 -6.39 8.92
C ALA A 121 3.97 -7.23 8.47
N MET A 122 4.91 -6.66 7.71
CA MET A 122 6.11 -7.38 7.26
C MET A 122 6.99 -7.86 8.41
N LEU A 123 7.12 -7.06 9.47
CA LEU A 123 7.88 -7.41 10.67
C LEU A 123 7.21 -8.56 11.45
N LEU A 124 5.88 -8.51 11.60
CA LEU A 124 5.14 -9.41 12.49
C LEU A 124 4.54 -10.64 11.81
N ILE A 125 4.43 -10.68 10.48
CA ILE A 125 3.78 -11.78 9.77
C ILE A 125 4.45 -13.13 10.06
N ARG A 126 5.78 -13.16 10.07
CA ARG A 126 6.57 -14.38 10.33
C ARG A 126 6.39 -14.91 11.77
N PRO A 127 6.60 -14.10 12.83
CA PRO A 127 6.38 -14.58 14.20
C PRO A 127 4.93 -14.98 14.44
N VAL A 128 3.94 -14.23 13.93
CA VAL A 128 2.52 -14.59 14.11
C VAL A 128 2.20 -15.95 13.48
N ILE A 129 2.65 -16.19 12.24
CA ILE A 129 2.46 -17.48 11.57
C ILE A 129 3.17 -18.61 12.33
N ARG A 130 4.42 -18.39 12.77
CA ARG A 130 5.20 -19.40 13.50
C ARG A 130 4.59 -19.76 14.86
N THR A 131 4.23 -18.77 15.67
CA THR A 131 3.56 -18.98 16.96
C THR A 131 2.27 -19.77 16.78
N ASN A 132 1.55 -19.60 15.68
CA ASN A 132 0.31 -20.32 15.42
C ASN A 132 0.48 -21.61 14.60
N ALA A 133 1.71 -21.99 14.20
CA ALA A 133 1.95 -23.13 13.32
C ALA A 133 1.55 -24.48 13.94
N GLU A 134 1.62 -24.59 15.27
CA GLU A 134 1.25 -25.80 16.00
C GLU A 134 -0.27 -25.93 16.25
N ARG A 135 -1.07 -24.94 15.87
CA ARG A 135 -2.53 -25.05 15.92
C ARG A 135 -3.00 -26.02 14.83
N LYS A 136 -3.14 -27.29 15.21
CA LYS A 136 -4.03 -28.23 14.51
C LYS A 136 -5.46 -27.87 14.89
N TYR A 137 -6.21 -27.36 13.92
CA TYR A 137 -7.62 -26.95 14.00
C TYR A 137 -8.45 -27.54 15.16
N LYS A 138 -9.03 -26.66 15.96
CA LYS A 138 -10.43 -26.74 16.40
C LYS A 138 -11.07 -25.39 16.16
#